data_AF-A0A7Z0QNZ7-F1
#
_entry.id   AF-A0A7Z0QNZ7-F1
#
_cell.length_a   1.000
_cell.length_b   1.000
_cell.length_c   1.000
_cell.angle_alpha   90.00
_cell.angle_beta   90.00
_cell.angle_gamma   90.00
#
_symmetry.space_group_name_H-M   'P 1'
#
loop_
_entity.id
_entity.type
_entity.pdbx_description
1 polymer ?
#
loop_
_entity_poly.entity_id
_entity_poly.type
_entity_poly.pdbx_seq_one_letter_code
_entity_poly.pdbx_strand_id
1 'polypeptide(L)'
;MKRDVRYPPGSWPMEMPAELAAAFCGEASVDAFLVKVRLGIYSAPASAPHCRDKWHRLKLETDIARRHNLQWSVLPVTEDAADLIA
;
A
#
# COMPACT_ATOMS: atom_id res chain seq x y z
N MET A 1 6.97 15.62 19.58
CA MET A 1 5.50 15.63 19.67
C MET A 1 4.94 14.98 18.41
N LYS A 2 4.38 13.76 18.48
CA LYS A 2 3.62 13.17 17.37
C LYS A 2 2.20 13.76 17.44
N ARG A 3 1.74 14.39 16.36
CA ARG A 3 0.35 14.84 16.27
C ARG A 3 -0.52 13.60 16.07
N ASP A 4 -1.60 13.49 16.84
CA ASP A 4 -2.63 12.48 16.59
C ASP A 4 -3.35 12.87 15.30
N VAL A 5 -2.98 12.24 14.20
CA VAL A 5 -3.60 12.49 12.89
C VAL A 5 -4.62 11.39 12.67
N ARG A 6 -5.90 11.71 12.85
CA ARG A 6 -7.01 10.86 12.45
C ARG A 6 -7.26 11.06 10.96
N TYR A 7 -6.81 10.11 10.15
CA TYR A 7 -7.21 10.03 8.75
C TYR A 7 -8.66 9.50 8.68
N PRO A 8 -9.54 10.12 7.87
CA PRO A 8 -10.84 9.52 7.61
C PRO A 8 -10.66 8.10 7.06
N PRO A 9 -11.59 7.17 7.34
CA PRO A 9 -11.54 5.83 6.75
C PRO A 9 -11.37 5.91 5.23
N GLY A 10 -10.39 5.18 4.69
CA GLY A 10 -10.06 5.19 3.26
C GLY A 10 -9.16 6.35 2.78
N SER A 11 -8.83 7.31 3.63
CA SER A 11 -8.02 8.50 3.26
C SER A 11 -6.54 8.39 3.67
N TRP A 12 -5.91 7.26 3.38
CA TRP A 12 -4.46 7.10 3.61
C TRP A 12 -3.66 7.93 2.61
N PRO A 13 -2.65 8.71 3.08
CA PRO A 13 -1.82 9.50 2.19
C PRO A 13 -1.01 8.62 1.24
N MET A 14 -0.67 9.17 0.08
CA MET A 14 0.04 8.43 -0.97
C MET A 14 1.45 8.03 -0.54
N GLU A 15 2.15 8.92 0.16
CA GLU A 15 3.43 8.64 0.78
C GLU A 15 3.28 8.57 2.31
N MET A 16 3.75 7.47 2.90
CA MET A 16 3.58 7.18 4.32
C MET A 16 4.94 7.04 5.01
N PRO A 17 5.16 7.71 6.16
CA PRO A 17 6.30 7.38 7.02
C PRO A 17 6.12 5.98 7.61
N ALA A 18 7.20 5.43 8.19
CA ALA A 18 7.23 4.07 8.73
C ALA A 18 6.08 3.78 9.72
N GLU A 19 5.72 4.74 10.59
CA GLU A 19 4.59 4.60 11.51
C GLU A 19 3.26 4.37 10.81
N LEU A 20 3.00 5.15 9.77
CA LEU A 20 1.72 5.12 9.08
C LEU A 20 1.65 3.92 8.14
N ALA A 21 2.77 3.55 7.52
CA ALA A 21 2.90 2.34 6.73
C ALA A 21 2.67 1.08 7.58
N ALA A 22 3.22 1.02 8.79
CA ALA A 22 2.98 -0.08 9.73
C ALA A 22 1.49 -0.18 10.11
N ALA A 23 0.86 0.95 10.44
CA ALA A 23 -0.57 1.00 10.76
C ALA A 23 -1.44 0.59 9.56
N PHE A 24 -1.11 1.06 8.36
CA PHE A 24 -1.79 0.70 7.12
C PHE A 24 -1.74 -0.81 6.84
N CYS A 25 -0.58 -1.42 7.04
CA CYS A 25 -0.38 -2.87 6.88
C CYS A 25 -0.98 -3.70 8.03
N GLY A 26 -1.54 -3.07 9.08
CA GLY A 26 -2.09 -3.77 10.25
C GLY A 26 -1.03 -4.40 11.15
N GLU A 27 0.20 -3.87 11.15
CA GLU A 27 1.32 -4.41 11.92
C GLU A 27 1.28 -3.94 13.38
N ALA A 28 1.71 -4.81 14.30
CA ALA A 28 1.67 -4.54 15.74
C ALA A 28 2.65 -3.43 16.18
N SER A 29 3.73 -3.21 15.43
CA SER A 29 4.71 -2.18 15.69
C SER A 29 5.47 -1.79 14.41
N VAL A 30 6.15 -0.64 14.45
CA VAL A 30 7.03 -0.21 13.36
C VAL A 30 8.18 -1.19 13.15
N ASP A 31 8.74 -1.75 14.23
CA ASP A 31 9.83 -2.71 14.15
C ASP A 31 9.39 -3.99 13.42
N ALA A 32 8.22 -4.53 13.77
CA ALA A 32 7.64 -5.70 13.10
C ALA A 32 7.44 -5.44 11.59
N PHE A 33 6.98 -4.24 11.23
CA PHE A 33 6.88 -3.83 9.83
C PHE A 33 8.25 -3.79 9.15
N LEU A 34 9.27 -3.18 9.77
CA LEU A 34 10.61 -3.09 9.19
C LEU A 34 11.30 -4.46 9.06
N VAL A 35 11.07 -5.39 9.98
CA VAL A 35 11.52 -6.78 9.83
C VAL A 35 10.90 -7.41 8.58
N LYS A 36 9.60 -7.23 8.35
CA LYS A 36 8.91 -7.74 7.15
C LYS A 36 9.39 -7.08 5.86
N VAL A 37 9.73 -5.78 5.90
CA VAL A 37 10.39 -5.10 4.77
C VAL A 37 11.75 -5.75 4.47
N ARG A 38 12.56 -6.01 5.50
CA ARG A 38 13.87 -6.68 5.35
C ARG A 38 13.75 -8.11 4.81
N LEU A 39 12.69 -8.81 5.16
CA LEU A 39 12.36 -10.15 4.66
C LEU A 39 11.77 -10.13 3.23
N GLY A 40 11.53 -8.96 2.65
CA GLY A 40 10.96 -8.82 1.31
C GLY A 40 9.45 -9.07 1.23
N ILE A 41 8.75 -9.13 2.37
CA ILE A 41 7.28 -9.26 2.42
C ILE A 41 6.62 -7.95 1.99
N TYR A 42 7.20 -6.82 2.41
CA TYR A 42 6.79 -5.48 1.99
C TYR A 42 7.90 -4.81 1.21
N SER A 43 7.53 -3.99 0.24
CA SER A 43 8.45 -3.20 -0.58
C SER A 43 9.33 -2.28 0.29
N ALA A 44 10.58 -2.10 -0.12
CA ALA A 44 11.50 -1.14 0.47
C ALA A 44 10.99 0.31 0.29
N PRO A 45 11.34 1.23 1.20
CA PRO A 45 10.95 2.62 1.07
C PRO A 45 11.65 3.29 -0.11
N ALA A 46 11.06 4.39 -0.59
CA ALA A 46 11.79 5.35 -1.39
C ALA A 46 12.68 6.19 -0.45
N SER A 47 13.99 6.06 -0.64
CA SER A 47 14.99 6.85 0.08
C SER A 47 15.51 7.95 -0.86
N ALA A 48 15.39 9.20 -0.43
CA ALA A 48 16.02 10.35 -1.09
C ALA A 48 17.05 10.98 -0.13
N PRO A 49 18.17 11.52 -0.64
CA PRO A 49 19.17 12.17 0.20
C PRO A 49 18.53 13.20 1.13
N HIS A 50 18.88 13.16 2.42
CA HIS A 50 18.38 14.07 3.46
C HIS A 50 16.87 14.01 3.75
N CYS A 51 16.13 13.08 3.14
CA CYS A 51 14.73 12.83 3.45
C CYS A 51 14.57 11.60 4.33
N ARG A 52 13.48 11.57 5.11
CA ARG A 52 13.06 10.34 5.80
C ARG A 52 12.53 9.35 4.77
N ASP A 53 12.76 8.07 5.04
CA ASP A 53 12.20 6.98 4.26
C ASP A 53 10.67 7.07 4.20
N LYS A 54 10.14 6.95 2.99
CA LYS A 54 8.70 6.96 2.73
C LYS A 54 8.29 5.74 1.94
N TRP A 55 7.15 5.17 2.29
CA TRP A 55 6.51 4.09 1.55
C TRP A 55 5.37 4.63 0.70
N HIS A 56 5.28 4.12 -0.53
CA HIS A 56 4.19 4.46 -1.42
C HIS A 56 3.00 3.53 -1.16
N ARG A 57 1.80 4.08 -0.92
CA ARG A 57 0.59 3.31 -0.59
C ARG A 57 0.28 2.22 -1.61
N LEU A 58 0.27 2.55 -2.91
CA LEU A 58 -0.02 1.59 -3.98
C LEU A 58 0.91 0.37 -4.01
N LYS A 59 2.19 0.54 -3.65
CA LYS A 59 3.14 -0.58 -3.58
C LYS A 59 2.79 -1.51 -2.42
N LEU A 60 2.49 -0.94 -1.26
CA LEU A 60 2.05 -1.70 -0.10
C LEU A 60 0.70 -2.39 -0.33
N GLU A 61 -0.25 -1.74 -1.00
CA GLU A 61 -1.53 -2.36 -1.40
C GLU A 61 -1.29 -3.58 -2.29
N THR A 62 -0.36 -3.48 -3.24
CA THR A 62 0.03 -4.59 -4.12
C THR A 62 0.66 -5.73 -3.32
N ASP A 63 1.53 -5.43 -2.37
CA ASP A 63 2.19 -6.43 -1.52
C ASP A 63 1.18 -7.14 -0.59
N ILE A 64 0.24 -6.39 -0.02
CA ILE A 64 -0.88 -6.95 0.77
C ILE A 64 -1.73 -7.85 -0.12
N ALA A 65 -2.16 -7.38 -1.30
CA ALA A 65 -2.95 -8.17 -2.23
C ALA A 65 -2.24 -9.48 -2.61
N ARG A 66 -0.93 -9.41 -2.94
CA ARG A 66 -0.09 -10.58 -3.22
C ARG A 66 -0.09 -11.57 -2.05
N ARG A 67 0.09 -11.08 -0.81
CA ARG A 67 0.10 -11.92 0.40
C ARG A 67 -1.24 -12.60 0.67
N HIS A 68 -2.33 -11.96 0.31
CA HIS A 68 -3.68 -12.52 0.46
C HIS A 68 -4.12 -13.36 -0.75
N ASN A 69 -3.23 -13.63 -1.71
CA ASN A 69 -3.55 -14.28 -2.99
C ASN A 69 -4.70 -13.58 -3.74
N LEU A 70 -4.89 -12.28 -3.49
CA LEU A 70 -5.78 -11.43 -4.25
C LEU A 70 -5.02 -11.07 -5.52
N GLN A 71 -5.11 -11.94 -6.53
CA GLN A 71 -4.69 -11.55 -7.87
C GLN A 71 -5.66 -10.47 -8.34
N TRP A 72 -5.17 -9.24 -8.50
CA TRP A 72 -5.84 -8.27 -9.34
C TRP A 72 -5.66 -8.75 -10.77
N SER A 73 -6.41 -9.77 -11.16
CA SER A 73 -6.65 -10.05 -12.55
C SER A 73 -7.31 -8.78 -13.08
N VAL A 74 -6.55 -8.00 -13.83
CA VAL A 74 -7.11 -7.06 -14.78
C VAL A 74 -7.86 -7.93 -15.77
N LEU A 75 -9.07 -8.37 -15.41
CA LEU A 75 -10.02 -8.85 -16.38
C LEU A 75 -10.19 -7.67 -17.32
N PRO A 76 -9.82 -7.79 -18.61
CA PRO A 76 -10.21 -6.78 -19.55
C PRO A 76 -11.73 -6.74 -19.47
N VAL A 77 -12.27 -5.67 -18.90
CA VAL A 77 -13.69 -5.34 -19.02
C VAL A 77 -13.88 -5.03 -20.48
N THR A 78 -14.09 -6.07 -21.29
CA THR A 78 -14.62 -5.93 -22.63
C THR A 78 -16.12 -5.78 -22.44
N GLU A 79 -16.61 -4.55 -22.45
CA GLU A 79 -18.02 -4.29 -22.66
C GLU A 79 -18.36 -4.86 -24.05
N ASP A 80 -19.12 -5.95 -24.08
CA ASP A 80 -19.65 -6.53 -25.30
C ASP A 80 -20.70 -5.55 -25.85
N ALA A 81 -20.31 -4.76 -26.85
CA ALA A 81 -21.17 -3.79 -27.52
C ALA A 81 -21.97 -4.41 -28.68
N ALA A 82 -22.08 -5.74 -28.75
CA ALA A 82 -22.66 -6.43 -29.90
C ALA A 82 -24.16 -6.11 -30.10
N ASP A 83 -24.86 -5.65 -29.06
CA ASP A 83 -26.28 -5.28 -29.10
C ASP A 83 -26.57 -3.83 -29.51
N LEU A 84 -25.56 -2.99 -29.82
CA LEU A 84 -25.77 -1.59 -30.22
C LEU A 84 -25.93 -1.37 -31.74
N ILE A 85 -25.88 -2.44 -32.54
CA ILE A 85 -26.05 -2.39 -33.99
C ILE A 85 -27.30 -3.22 -34.36
N ALA A 86 -28.48 -2.70 -34.05
CA ALA A 86 -29.77 -3.21 -34.52
C ALA A 86 -30.64 -2.06 -35.04
#